data_AF-A0AA37M034-F1
#
_entry.id   AF-A0AA37M034-F1
#
_cell.length_a   1.000
_cell.length_b   1.000
_cell.length_c   1.000
_cell.angle_alpha   90.00
_cell.angle_beta   90.00
_cell.angle_gamma   90.00
#
_symmetry.space_group_name_H-M   'P 1'
#
loop_
_entity.id
_entity.type
_entity.pdbx_description
1 polymer ?
#
loop_
_entity_poly.entity_id
_entity_poly.type
_entity_poly.pdbx_seq_one_letter_code
_entity_poly.pdbx_strand_id
1 'polypeptide(L)'
;MERGEYSPPQVLVCHMWFHGTILYLLRPFIPSDQQHGFKSWSPSANQIHAFFAASVEQLKELVEVYASYPQSTFSIFGHSALLHVANAVASDTSNSEWRPYFLSCIRAYQALYSSFTVAEVIAGGLLSMVVRKGAMDMAEAFGLLQELRAKKNQKLVGRATGMFVTDLDLAVTDREAARVDRLMEKFEEMTVLDEFTQGII
;
A
#
# COMPACT_ATOMS: atom_id res chain seq x y z
N MET A 1 10.86 -19.81 -8.64
CA MET A 1 10.77 -19.64 -10.10
C MET A 1 11.94 -18.74 -10.44
N GLU A 2 13.02 -19.26 -11.04
CA GLU A 2 14.15 -18.41 -11.42
C GLU A 2 13.66 -17.44 -12.50
N ARG A 3 13.51 -16.18 -12.13
CA ARG A 3 13.13 -15.12 -13.07
C ARG A 3 14.37 -14.85 -13.90
N GLY A 4 14.33 -15.18 -15.20
CA GLY A 4 15.42 -14.82 -16.10
C GLY A 4 15.66 -13.31 -16.04
N GLU A 5 16.93 -12.90 -16.05
CA GLU A 5 17.42 -11.51 -15.86
C GLU A 5 16.78 -10.45 -16.79
N TYR A 6 15.95 -10.86 -17.75
CA TYR A 6 15.29 -10.00 -18.74
C TYR A 6 13.80 -10.34 -18.97
N SER A 7 13.06 -10.70 -17.92
CA SER A 7 11.61 -10.84 -18.04
C SER A 7 10.99 -9.52 -18.50
N PRO A 8 10.26 -9.47 -19.65
CA PRO A 8 9.71 -8.21 -20.14
C PRO A 8 8.80 -7.53 -19.10
N PRO A 9 8.72 -6.18 -19.08
CA PRO A 9 7.94 -5.45 -18.06
C PRO A 9 6.50 -5.94 -17.93
N GLN A 10 5.85 -6.24 -19.04
CA GLN A 10 4.48 -6.78 -19.05
C GLN A 10 4.36 -8.16 -18.37
N VAL A 11 5.39 -9.01 -18.47
CA VAL A 11 5.41 -10.31 -17.80
C VAL A 11 5.55 -10.14 -16.29
N LEU A 12 6.39 -9.19 -15.85
CA LEU A 12 6.49 -8.83 -14.43
C LEU A 12 5.14 -8.34 -13.89
N VAL A 13 4.45 -7.47 -14.64
CA VAL A 13 3.09 -7.01 -14.27
C VAL A 13 2.11 -8.18 -14.16
N CYS A 14 2.14 -9.16 -15.07
CA CYS A 14 1.30 -10.35 -14.96
C CYS A 14 1.58 -11.15 -13.68
N HIS A 15 2.85 -11.33 -13.31
CA HIS A 15 3.20 -11.99 -12.05
C HIS A 15 2.77 -11.16 -10.82
N MET A 16 2.90 -9.84 -10.90
CA MET A 16 2.45 -8.92 -9.85
C MET A 16 0.94 -9.04 -9.63
N TRP A 17 0.15 -9.12 -10.71
CA TRP A 17 -1.29 -9.35 -10.64
C TRP A 17 -1.65 -10.74 -10.12
N PHE A 18 -0.90 -11.77 -10.51
CA PHE A 18 -1.11 -13.12 -9.99
C PHE A 18 -0.96 -13.16 -8.47
N HIS A 19 0.16 -12.67 -7.94
CA HIS A 19 0.38 -12.63 -6.49
C HIS A 19 -0.58 -11.65 -5.79
N GLY A 20 -0.86 -10.48 -6.38
CA GLY A 20 -1.87 -9.56 -5.86
C GLY A 20 -3.26 -10.20 -5.75
N THR A 21 -3.66 -11.00 -6.75
CA THR A 21 -4.92 -11.75 -6.74
C THR A 21 -4.94 -12.79 -5.63
N ILE A 22 -3.84 -13.53 -5.43
CA ILE A 22 -3.71 -14.46 -4.30
C ILE A 22 -3.89 -13.72 -2.98
N LEU A 23 -3.19 -12.60 -2.79
CA LEU A 23 -3.29 -11.81 -1.56
C LEU A 23 -4.72 -11.27 -1.37
N TYR A 24 -5.38 -10.80 -2.42
CA TYR A 24 -6.76 -10.33 -2.34
C TYR A 24 -7.73 -11.45 -1.92
N LEU A 25 -7.64 -12.62 -2.56
CA LEU A 25 -8.53 -13.75 -2.29
C LEU A 25 -8.30 -14.36 -0.91
N LEU A 26 -7.04 -14.43 -0.46
CA LEU A 26 -6.68 -15.09 0.79
C LEU A 26 -6.79 -14.18 2.02
N ARG A 27 -6.80 -12.85 1.86
CA ARG A 27 -6.83 -11.88 2.96
C ARG A 27 -7.97 -12.09 3.97
N PRO A 28 -9.22 -12.40 3.57
CA PRO A 28 -10.32 -12.67 4.52
C PRO A 28 -10.18 -13.96 5.33
N PHE A 29 -9.14 -14.75 5.07
CA PHE A 29 -8.81 -15.97 5.80
C PHE A 29 -7.53 -15.83 6.63
N ILE A 30 -6.90 -14.63 6.63
CA ILE A 30 -5.77 -14.31 7.50
C ILE A 30 -6.35 -13.67 8.77
N PRO A 31 -6.41 -14.42 9.89
CA PRO A 31 -6.91 -13.93 11.15
C PRO A 31 -6.33 -12.57 11.53
N SER A 32 -7.17 -11.63 11.93
CA SER A 32 -6.73 -10.59 12.87
C SER A 32 -6.56 -11.20 14.28
N ASP A 33 -7.32 -12.26 14.58
CA ASP A 33 -7.25 -13.11 15.78
C ASP A 33 -8.02 -14.46 15.65
N GLN A 34 -9.02 -14.60 14.78
CA GLN A 34 -9.50 -15.85 14.13
C GLN A 34 -10.71 -15.50 13.24
N GLN A 35 -10.50 -15.32 11.95
CA GLN A 35 -11.56 -14.86 11.06
C GLN A 35 -12.66 -15.93 10.86
N HIS A 36 -13.80 -15.64 11.49
CA HIS A 36 -15.18 -15.98 11.14
C HIS A 36 -15.55 -17.47 10.99
N GLY A 37 -15.95 -18.11 12.10
CA GLY A 37 -17.13 -19.00 12.18
C GLY A 37 -17.22 -20.24 11.27
N PHE A 38 -16.22 -20.54 10.44
CA PHE A 38 -16.22 -21.70 9.55
C PHE A 38 -15.84 -22.96 10.33
N LYS A 39 -16.78 -23.92 10.40
CA LYS A 39 -16.62 -25.19 11.11
C LYS A 39 -15.90 -26.28 10.31
N SER A 40 -15.62 -26.06 9.03
CA SER A 40 -14.89 -27.00 8.18
C SER A 40 -13.87 -26.28 7.32
N TRP A 41 -12.61 -26.49 7.65
CA TRP A 41 -11.48 -26.05 6.86
C TRP A 41 -11.08 -27.17 5.89
N SER A 42 -10.76 -26.80 4.64
CA SER A 42 -10.10 -27.72 3.70
C SER A 42 -8.84 -28.32 4.36
N PRO A 43 -8.41 -29.55 4.03
CA PRO A 43 -7.13 -30.09 4.53
C PRO A 43 -5.91 -29.18 4.27
N SER A 44 -6.00 -28.29 3.27
CA SER A 44 -4.96 -27.30 2.91
C SER A 44 -5.08 -25.94 3.62
N ALA A 45 -6.07 -25.78 4.51
CA ALA A 45 -6.31 -24.60 5.32
C ALA A 45 -5.09 -24.06 6.06
N ASN A 46 -4.32 -24.98 6.65
CA ASN A 46 -3.09 -24.69 7.37
C ASN A 46 -2.00 -24.08 6.46
N GLN A 47 -2.13 -24.19 5.14
CA GLN A 47 -1.18 -23.64 4.16
C GLN A 47 -1.57 -22.24 3.67
N ILE A 48 -2.78 -21.72 3.98
CA ILE A 48 -3.22 -20.39 3.50
C ILE A 48 -2.23 -19.30 3.94
N HIS A 49 -1.79 -19.33 5.19
CA HIS A 49 -0.77 -18.42 5.71
C HIS A 49 0.54 -18.51 4.94
N ALA A 50 0.98 -19.74 4.62
CA ALA A 50 2.21 -19.96 3.88
C ALA A 50 2.10 -19.44 2.43
N PHE A 51 0.96 -19.64 1.76
CA PHE A 51 0.73 -19.11 0.41
C PHE A 51 0.63 -17.60 0.39
N PHE A 52 -0.01 -17.00 1.40
CA PHE A 52 -0.07 -15.56 1.57
C PHE A 52 1.33 -14.99 1.79
N ALA A 53 2.08 -15.50 2.77
CA ALA A 53 3.44 -15.06 3.06
C ALA A 53 4.37 -15.22 1.85
N ALA A 54 4.35 -16.39 1.19
CA ALA A 54 5.15 -16.62 -0.01
C ALA A 54 4.78 -15.64 -1.14
N SER A 55 3.49 -15.30 -1.28
CA SER A 55 3.05 -14.32 -2.27
C SER A 55 3.47 -12.90 -1.90
N VAL A 56 3.51 -12.52 -0.62
CA VAL A 56 4.06 -11.24 -0.17
C VAL A 56 5.54 -11.14 -0.53
N GLU A 57 6.33 -12.17 -0.22
CA GLU A 57 7.78 -12.19 -0.52
C GLU A 57 8.04 -12.12 -2.03
N GLN A 58 7.29 -12.88 -2.83
CA GLN A 58 7.40 -12.80 -4.29
C GLN A 58 6.98 -11.44 -4.84
N LEU A 59 6.00 -10.77 -4.20
CA LEU A 59 5.52 -9.46 -4.65
C LEU A 59 6.47 -8.33 -4.27
N LYS A 60 7.16 -8.42 -3.13
CA LYS A 60 8.25 -7.51 -2.72
C LYS A 60 9.36 -7.51 -3.79
N GLU A 61 9.89 -8.69 -4.11
CA GLU A 61 10.94 -8.86 -5.12
C GLU A 61 10.48 -8.32 -6.49
N LEU A 62 9.26 -8.67 -6.91
CA LEU A 62 8.68 -8.21 -8.16
C LEU A 62 8.58 -6.69 -8.28
N VAL A 63 8.12 -6.03 -7.21
CA VAL A 63 7.99 -4.58 -7.16
C VAL A 63 9.36 -3.91 -7.29
N GLU A 64 10.38 -4.44 -6.62
CA GLU A 64 11.74 -3.92 -6.69
C GLU A 64 12.35 -4.10 -8.08
N VAL A 65 12.20 -5.28 -8.67
CA VAL A 65 12.65 -5.55 -10.04
C VAL A 65 11.92 -4.63 -11.02
N TYR A 66 10.59 -4.48 -10.90
CA TYR A 66 9.81 -3.62 -11.77
C TYR A 66 10.19 -2.13 -11.64
N ALA A 67 10.56 -1.68 -10.44
CA ALA A 67 11.00 -0.31 -10.20
C ALA A 67 12.28 0.06 -10.98
N SER A 68 13.09 -0.92 -11.39
CA SER A 68 14.26 -0.68 -12.26
C SER A 68 13.90 -0.36 -13.72
N TYR A 69 12.65 -0.59 -14.13
CA TYR A 69 12.19 -0.33 -15.49
C TYR A 69 11.61 1.10 -15.61
N PRO A 70 11.90 1.84 -16.70
CA PRO A 70 11.33 3.17 -16.93
C PRO A 70 9.79 3.22 -16.84
N GLN A 71 9.15 2.14 -17.27
CA GLN A 71 7.70 1.96 -17.27
C GLN A 71 7.09 2.12 -15.87
N SER A 72 7.84 1.85 -14.80
CA SER A 72 7.37 2.03 -13.43
C SER A 72 6.92 3.47 -13.11
N THR A 73 7.38 4.45 -13.88
CA THR A 73 7.06 5.88 -13.66
C THR A 73 5.85 6.38 -14.46
N PHE A 74 5.41 5.62 -15.48
CA PHE A 74 4.33 6.02 -16.39
C PHE A 74 3.32 4.91 -16.74
N SER A 75 3.43 3.74 -16.12
CA SER A 75 2.46 2.65 -16.22
C SER A 75 1.76 2.43 -14.87
N ILE A 76 0.45 2.64 -14.84
CA ILE A 76 -0.35 2.46 -13.62
C ILE A 76 -0.52 0.99 -13.22
N PHE A 77 -0.32 0.03 -14.14
CA PHE A 77 -0.70 -1.37 -13.94
C PHE A 77 0.00 -2.07 -12.77
N GLY A 78 1.18 -1.61 -12.34
CA GLY A 78 1.88 -2.13 -11.17
C GLY A 78 1.31 -1.67 -9.81
N HIS A 79 0.38 -0.71 -9.80
CA HIS A 79 -0.05 -0.06 -8.55
C HIS A 79 -0.77 -1.01 -7.57
N SER A 80 -1.47 -2.03 -8.07
CA SER A 80 -2.17 -2.99 -7.20
C SER A 80 -1.19 -3.80 -6.36
N ALA A 81 -0.03 -4.14 -6.92
CA ALA A 81 1.03 -4.82 -6.20
C ALA A 81 1.66 -3.92 -5.13
N LEU A 82 1.95 -2.66 -5.46
CA LEU A 82 2.44 -1.67 -4.49
C LEU A 82 1.48 -1.55 -3.31
N LEU A 83 0.18 -1.48 -3.58
CA LEU A 83 -0.87 -1.40 -2.56
C LEU A 83 -0.86 -2.63 -1.65
N HIS A 84 -0.77 -3.83 -2.24
CA HIS A 84 -0.73 -5.09 -1.48
C HIS A 84 0.55 -5.22 -0.63
N VAL A 85 1.72 -4.89 -1.18
CA VAL A 85 2.99 -4.93 -0.43
C VAL A 85 2.93 -3.92 0.72
N ALA A 86 2.55 -2.67 0.44
CA ALA A 86 2.46 -1.63 1.47
C ALA A 86 1.53 -2.03 2.62
N ASN A 87 0.37 -2.62 2.31
CA ASN A 87 -0.54 -3.14 3.35
C ASN A 87 0.07 -4.31 4.13
N ALA A 88 0.65 -5.29 3.44
CA ALA A 88 1.21 -6.48 4.09
C ALA A 88 2.34 -6.12 5.06
N VAL A 89 3.27 -5.25 4.65
CA VAL A 89 4.38 -4.83 5.51
C VAL A 89 3.92 -3.91 6.63
N ALA A 90 2.96 -3.01 6.38
CA ALA A 90 2.39 -2.14 7.41
C ALA A 90 1.57 -2.89 8.48
N SER A 91 1.19 -4.14 8.21
CA SER A 91 0.45 -4.99 9.15
C SER A 91 1.35 -5.87 10.02
N ASP A 92 2.64 -5.96 9.71
CA ASP A 92 3.66 -6.60 10.55
C ASP A 92 4.81 -5.64 10.83
N THR A 93 4.56 -4.64 11.67
CA THR A 93 5.56 -3.64 12.07
C THR A 93 6.63 -4.18 13.01
N SER A 94 6.49 -5.43 13.46
CA SER A 94 7.49 -6.14 14.25
C SER A 94 8.68 -6.62 13.39
N ASN A 95 8.44 -6.86 12.10
CA ASN A 95 9.47 -7.23 11.15
C ASN A 95 10.31 -6.01 10.76
N SER A 96 11.63 -6.04 10.98
CA SER A 96 12.54 -4.93 10.68
C SER A 96 12.51 -4.45 9.22
N GLU A 97 12.08 -5.30 8.28
CA GLU A 97 11.98 -4.96 6.86
C GLU A 97 10.73 -4.13 6.51
N TRP A 98 9.78 -3.95 7.44
CA TRP A 98 8.51 -3.30 7.13
C TRP A 98 8.71 -1.90 6.55
N ARG A 99 9.57 -1.11 7.19
CA ARG A 99 9.76 0.31 6.90
C ARG A 99 10.49 0.54 5.58
N PRO A 100 11.62 -0.14 5.28
CA PRO A 100 12.24 -0.06 3.96
C PRO A 100 11.27 -0.37 2.81
N TYR A 101 10.51 -1.46 2.90
CA TYR A 101 9.55 -1.85 1.86
C TYR A 101 8.39 -0.86 1.74
N PHE A 102 7.85 -0.39 2.86
CA PHE A 102 6.78 0.60 2.86
C PHE A 102 7.23 1.91 2.18
N LEU A 103 8.39 2.44 2.57
CA LEU A 103 8.93 3.65 1.96
C LEU A 103 9.29 3.46 0.49
N SER A 104 9.74 2.27 0.08
CA SER A 104 9.93 1.92 -1.32
C SER A 104 8.62 2.04 -2.12
N CYS A 105 7.51 1.54 -1.57
CA CYS A 105 6.18 1.69 -2.19
C CYS A 105 5.75 3.16 -2.29
N ILE A 106 5.97 3.97 -1.24
CA ILE A 106 5.67 5.40 -1.27
C ILE A 106 6.49 6.11 -2.35
N ARG A 107 7.79 5.81 -2.48
CA ARG A 107 8.65 6.37 -3.53
C ARG A 107 8.22 5.95 -4.94
N ALA A 108 7.75 4.72 -5.11
CA ALA A 108 7.18 4.28 -6.38
C ALA A 108 5.92 5.09 -6.76
N TYR A 109 5.02 5.36 -5.80
CA TYR A 109 3.89 6.27 -6.03
C TYR A 109 4.33 7.71 -6.29
N GLN A 110 5.37 8.21 -5.61
CA GLN A 110 5.94 9.53 -5.88
C GLN A 110 6.45 9.64 -7.32
N ALA A 111 7.12 8.60 -7.84
CA ALA A 111 7.58 8.57 -9.23
C ALA A 111 6.39 8.54 -10.21
N LEU A 112 5.38 7.73 -9.90
CA LEU A 112 4.18 7.56 -10.72
C LEU A 112 3.28 8.82 -10.75
N TYR A 113 3.34 9.65 -9.71
CA TYR A 113 2.57 10.89 -9.60
C TYR A 113 2.77 11.83 -10.79
N SER A 114 3.98 11.84 -11.38
CA SER A 114 4.29 12.62 -12.57
C SER A 114 3.40 12.29 -13.77
N SER A 115 2.90 11.06 -13.84
CA SER A 115 2.03 10.55 -14.90
C SER A 115 0.57 10.38 -14.46
N PHE A 116 0.33 10.15 -13.16
CA PHE A 116 -1.01 9.87 -12.62
C PHE A 116 -1.23 10.56 -11.27
N THR A 117 -2.08 11.59 -11.23
CA THR A 117 -2.40 12.34 -9.99
C THR A 117 -3.03 11.46 -8.91
N VAL A 118 -3.68 10.34 -9.28
CA VAL A 118 -4.23 9.37 -8.32
C VAL A 118 -3.16 8.73 -7.43
N ALA A 119 -1.90 8.73 -7.85
CA ALA A 119 -0.80 8.19 -7.05
C ALA A 119 -0.59 8.98 -5.73
N GLU A 120 -0.81 10.30 -5.74
CA GLU A 120 -0.80 11.12 -4.52
C GLU A 120 -1.90 10.68 -3.55
N VAL A 121 -3.10 10.44 -4.07
CA VAL A 121 -4.26 10.02 -3.27
C VAL A 121 -3.98 8.66 -2.63
N ILE A 122 -3.47 7.70 -3.40
CA ILE A 122 -3.11 6.37 -2.89
C ILE A 122 -2.01 6.46 -1.83
N ALA A 123 -0.93 7.20 -2.11
CA ALA A 123 0.17 7.40 -1.16
C ALA A 123 -0.31 8.06 0.13
N GLY A 124 -1.16 9.09 0.04
CA GLY A 124 -1.79 9.72 1.20
C GLY A 124 -2.63 8.75 2.02
N GLY A 125 -3.45 7.91 1.37
CA GLY A 125 -4.22 6.86 2.05
C GLY A 125 -3.34 5.85 2.79
N LEU A 126 -2.24 5.41 2.17
CA LEU A 126 -1.27 4.51 2.79
C LEU A 126 -0.55 5.15 3.99
N LEU A 127 -0.14 6.41 3.88
CA LEU A 127 0.49 7.18 4.96
C LEU A 127 -0.49 7.37 6.13
N SER A 128 -1.73 7.72 5.83
CA SER A 128 -2.81 7.85 6.82
C SER A 128 -3.08 6.52 7.54
N MET A 129 -3.05 5.41 6.79
CA MET A 129 -3.19 4.07 7.35
C MET A 129 -2.10 3.75 8.38
N VAL A 130 -0.82 3.97 8.06
CA VAL A 130 0.30 3.63 8.98
C VAL A 130 0.31 4.51 10.22
N VAL A 131 -0.07 5.78 10.08
CA VAL A 131 -0.21 6.71 11.21
C VAL A 131 -1.33 6.25 12.13
N ARG A 132 -2.49 5.87 11.58
CA ARG A 132 -3.60 5.32 12.37
C ARG A 132 -3.22 4.02 13.09
N LYS A 133 -2.37 3.18 12.49
CA LYS A 133 -1.84 1.96 13.12
C LYS A 133 -0.77 2.25 14.19
N GLY A 134 -0.37 3.52 14.39
CA GLY A 134 0.69 3.91 15.32
C GLY A 134 2.10 3.51 14.86
N ALA A 135 2.27 3.15 13.60
CA ALA A 135 3.54 2.67 13.04
C ALA A 135 4.47 3.79 12.59
N MET A 136 3.91 4.97 12.30
CA MET A 136 4.62 6.14 11.81
C MET A 136 4.05 7.39 12.47
N ASP A 137 4.93 8.35 12.75
CA ASP A 137 4.53 9.65 13.28
C ASP A 137 3.83 10.51 12.22
N MET A 138 2.95 11.41 12.66
CA MET A 138 2.20 12.29 11.79
C MET A 138 3.08 13.26 11.00
N ALA A 139 4.06 13.87 11.66
CA ALA A 139 4.95 14.84 11.03
C ALA A 139 5.81 14.17 9.97
N GLU A 140 6.26 12.95 10.23
CA GLU A 140 6.97 12.13 9.25
C GLU A 140 6.08 11.84 8.03
N ALA A 141 4.87 11.34 8.25
CA ALA A 141 3.95 11.01 7.16
C ALA A 141 3.59 12.25 6.32
N PHE A 142 3.40 13.39 6.96
CA PHE A 142 3.13 14.65 6.29
C PHE A 142 4.33 15.14 5.47
N GLY A 143 5.55 15.01 6.00
CA GLY A 143 6.78 15.31 5.27
C GLY A 143 6.88 14.51 3.96
N LEU A 144 6.62 13.20 4.01
CA LEU A 144 6.63 12.33 2.82
C LEU A 144 5.57 12.72 1.78
N LEU A 145 4.39 13.17 2.22
CA LEU A 145 3.33 13.65 1.33
C LEU A 145 3.68 15.01 0.70
N GLN A 146 4.33 15.91 1.45
CA GLN A 146 4.82 17.17 0.91
C GLN A 146 5.92 16.98 -0.12
N GLU A 147 6.87 16.06 0.12
CA GLU A 147 7.91 15.71 -0.85
C GLU A 147 7.31 15.23 -2.18
N LEU A 148 6.21 14.47 -2.12
CA LEU A 148 5.45 14.03 -3.29
C LEU A 148 4.90 15.25 -4.07
N ARG A 149 4.27 16.19 -3.36
CA ARG A 149 3.67 17.40 -3.96
C ARG A 149 4.72 18.35 -4.52
N ALA A 150 5.90 18.44 -3.90
CA ALA A 150 7.00 19.30 -4.34
C ALA A 150 7.58 18.88 -5.70
N LYS A 151 7.50 17.58 -6.06
CA LYS A 151 7.93 17.06 -7.36
C LYS A 151 6.95 17.39 -8.52
N LYS A 152 5.87 18.12 -8.26
CA LYS A 152 4.88 18.50 -9.26
C LYS A 152 5.45 19.50 -10.26
N ASN A 153 5.71 19.05 -11.48
CA ASN A 153 5.74 19.96 -12.63
C ASN A 153 4.31 20.51 -12.83
N GLN A 154 4.17 21.83 -12.96
CA GLN A 154 2.91 22.61 -12.92
C GLN A 154 1.80 22.20 -13.93
N LYS A 155 1.96 21.13 -14.72
CA LYS A 155 1.08 20.77 -15.84
C LYS A 155 -0.05 19.77 -15.51
N LEU A 156 -0.09 19.16 -14.32
CA LEU A 156 -1.19 18.25 -13.96
C LEU A 156 -2.40 19.06 -13.46
N VAL A 157 -3.39 19.19 -14.34
CA VAL A 157 -4.68 19.86 -14.10
C VAL A 157 -5.57 18.94 -13.26
N GLY A 158 -5.90 19.37 -12.04
CA GLY A 158 -6.85 18.72 -11.14
C GLY A 158 -6.21 17.82 -10.06
N ARG A 159 -6.65 17.98 -8.80
CA ARG A 159 -6.38 17.03 -7.70
C ARG A 159 -7.26 15.81 -7.96
N ALA A 160 -6.67 14.61 -8.05
CA ALA A 160 -7.46 13.40 -8.09
C ALA A 160 -8.25 13.26 -6.78
N THR A 161 -9.48 12.78 -6.89
CA THR A 161 -10.30 12.34 -5.76
C THR A 161 -10.70 10.90 -6.02
N GLY A 162 -11.00 10.14 -4.96
CA GLY A 162 -11.38 8.75 -5.13
C GLY A 162 -12.03 8.17 -3.89
N MET A 163 -12.93 7.22 -4.12
CA MET A 163 -13.59 6.42 -3.08
C MET A 163 -13.04 4.98 -3.08
N PHE A 164 -11.78 4.79 -3.48
CA PHE A 164 -11.16 3.47 -3.51
C PHE A 164 -10.52 3.13 -2.16
N VAL A 165 -10.40 1.83 -1.90
CA VAL A 165 -9.83 1.27 -0.66
C VAL A 165 -8.31 1.40 -0.68
N THR A 166 -7.73 1.84 0.44
CA THR A 166 -6.27 1.88 0.63
C THR A 166 -5.79 1.07 1.83
N ASP A 167 -6.60 0.94 2.89
CA ASP A 167 -6.36 -0.06 3.95
C ASP A 167 -7.12 -1.35 3.61
N LEU A 168 -6.42 -2.26 2.93
CA LEU A 168 -6.98 -3.52 2.47
C LEU A 168 -7.29 -4.49 3.61
N ASP A 169 -6.63 -4.36 4.76
CA ASP A 169 -6.92 -5.20 5.94
C ASP A 169 -8.18 -4.72 6.66
N LEU A 170 -8.32 -3.41 6.86
CA LEU A 170 -9.57 -2.86 7.38
C LEU A 170 -10.74 -3.14 6.45
N ALA A 171 -10.53 -3.16 5.13
CA ALA A 171 -11.61 -3.38 4.18
C ALA A 171 -12.28 -4.76 4.28
N VAL A 172 -11.65 -5.72 4.95
CA VAL A 172 -12.24 -7.03 5.23
C VAL A 172 -13.40 -6.91 6.22
N THR A 173 -13.31 -6.00 7.19
CA THR A 173 -14.30 -5.82 8.27
C THR A 173 -15.15 -4.57 8.10
N ASP A 174 -14.55 -3.47 7.61
CA ASP A 174 -15.21 -2.19 7.38
C ASP A 174 -14.66 -1.53 6.11
N ARG A 175 -15.31 -1.83 4.98
CA ARG A 175 -14.94 -1.28 3.68
C ARG A 175 -15.09 0.24 3.60
N GLU A 176 -16.06 0.81 4.32
CA GLU A 176 -16.33 2.25 4.29
C GLU A 176 -15.22 3.03 4.97
N ALA A 177 -14.78 2.57 6.15
CA ALA A 177 -13.69 3.17 6.90
C ALA A 177 -12.30 2.91 6.30
N ALA A 178 -12.20 1.95 5.37
CA ALA A 178 -10.98 1.61 4.64
C ALA A 178 -10.72 2.45 3.38
N ARG A 179 -11.68 3.29 2.98
CA ARG A 179 -11.55 4.15 1.81
C ARG A 179 -10.58 5.30 2.04
N VAL A 180 -9.93 5.71 0.96
CA VAL A 180 -8.95 6.77 0.95
C VAL A 180 -9.52 8.13 1.36
N ASP A 181 -10.75 8.47 0.97
CA ASP A 181 -11.41 9.72 1.38
C ASP A 181 -11.56 9.79 2.91
N ARG A 182 -11.95 8.69 3.54
CA ARG A 182 -12.14 8.60 5.00
C ARG A 182 -10.83 8.56 5.77
N LEU A 183 -9.82 7.90 5.23
CA LEU A 183 -8.49 7.91 5.82
C LEU A 183 -7.85 9.30 5.73
N MET A 184 -8.01 9.98 4.60
CA MET A 184 -7.48 11.33 4.39
C MET A 184 -8.23 12.40 5.20
N GLU A 185 -9.56 12.30 5.35
CA GLU A 185 -10.35 13.19 6.21
C GLU A 185 -9.81 13.16 7.65
N LYS A 186 -9.65 11.96 8.22
CA LYS A 186 -9.06 11.79 9.55
C LYS A 186 -7.61 12.28 9.61
N PHE A 187 -6.85 12.07 8.55
CA PHE A 187 -5.45 12.51 8.49
C PHE A 187 -5.34 14.04 8.50
N GLU A 188 -6.17 14.73 7.72
CA GLU A 188 -6.25 16.19 7.71
C GLU A 188 -6.79 16.73 9.05
N GLU A 189 -7.80 16.11 9.66
CA GLU A 189 -8.30 16.47 11.01
C GLU A 189 -7.21 16.37 12.08
N MET A 190 -6.44 15.28 12.08
CA MET A 190 -5.39 15.09 13.08
C MET A 190 -4.23 16.10 12.90
N THR A 191 -3.92 16.50 11.66
CA THR A 191 -2.92 17.57 11.43
C THR A 191 -3.37 18.92 11.97
N VAL A 192 -4.65 19.26 11.84
CA VAL A 192 -5.19 20.50 12.41
C VAL A 192 -5.09 20.49 13.94
N LEU A 193 -5.34 19.36 14.59
CA LEU A 193 -5.26 19.24 16.05
C LEU A 193 -3.83 19.40 16.59
N ASP A 194 -2.82 18.84 15.91
CA ASP A 194 -1.42 18.95 16.34
C ASP A 194 -0.91 20.41 16.30
N GLU A 195 -1.31 21.18 15.27
CA GLU A 195 -1.02 22.61 15.16
C GLU A 195 -1.57 23.43 16.35
N PHE A 196 -2.69 23.00 16.94
CA PHE A 196 -3.28 23.66 18.11
C PHE A 196 -2.67 23.23 19.46
N THR A 197 -2.03 22.06 19.53
CA THR A 197 -1.40 21.56 20.76
C THR A 197 0.07 21.94 20.91
N GLN A 198 0.79 22.24 19.82
CA GLN A 198 2.18 22.71 19.87
C GLN A 198 2.35 24.16 20.37
N GLY A 199 1.25 24.88 20.63
CA GLY A 199 1.24 26.24 21.20
C GLY A 199 1.01 26.33 22.72
N ILE A 200 0.90 25.19 23.42
CA ILE A 200 0.62 25.14 24.86
C ILE A 200 1.65 24.25 25.57
N ILE A 201 2.90 24.70 25.64
CA ILE A 201 3.87 24.33 26.70
C ILE A 201 4.66 25.57 27.08
#